data_AF-A0A3D8QW02-F1
#
_entry.id   AF-A0A3D8QW02-F1
#
_cell.length_a   1.000
_cell.length_b   1.000
_cell.length_c   1.000
_cell.angle_alpha   90.00
_cell.angle_beta   90.00
_cell.angle_gamma   90.00
#
_symmetry.space_group_name_H-M   'P 1'
#
loop_
_entity.id
_entity.type
_entity.pdbx_description
1 polymer ?
#
loop_
_entity_poly.entity_id
_entity_poly.type
_entity_poly.pdbx_seq_one_letter_code
_entity_poly.pdbx_strand_id
1 'polypeptide(L)'
;MHQFLLQTYFSELQQLYPFMDSSLPFLNPQLPCPQELLPSEAFILQMVYSIACQCVPDRGNQLLSLSDACYARALKNIDSATANLTVETLQAITLLTLRSLFDPQNGNFGQLIAFAARLAIDIGGQDIPAWGESMRNIHTSIYCMERQFATALDRPPFLPEPTRPISFDISQPSEYFCSLYRIQAKFRGGKEVEGGKFFEMIDIDDLERKVKIDQRISPNVLCTVYETQLLLNPTPSAAATMLASYHHPRFIQTFLTPQWTYRAALIVLQPNHKDTLPEFDRMQAYGQSLVLLDRVSLRWKGAVALSESLRLVGQRIQSQSH
;
A
#
# COMPACT_ATOMS: atom_id res chain seq x y z
N MET A 1 -7.69 -8.94 -22.41
CA MET A 1 -7.11 -7.85 -21.61
C MET A 1 -8.03 -7.45 -20.45
N HIS A 2 -9.30 -7.08 -20.68
CA HIS A 2 -10.25 -6.68 -19.63
C HIS A 2 -10.35 -7.68 -18.46
N GLN A 3 -10.63 -8.95 -18.75
CA GLN A 3 -10.71 -10.02 -17.75
C GLN A 3 -9.42 -10.15 -16.92
N PHE A 4 -8.26 -10.07 -17.56
CA PHE A 4 -6.96 -10.12 -16.89
C PHE A 4 -6.77 -8.96 -15.90
N LEU A 5 -7.16 -7.74 -16.28
CA LEU A 5 -7.07 -6.57 -15.40
C LEU A 5 -8.03 -6.67 -14.21
N LEU A 6 -9.27 -7.13 -14.41
CA LEU A 6 -10.21 -7.40 -13.30
C LEU A 6 -9.64 -8.46 -12.36
N GLN A 7 -9.18 -9.59 -12.90
CA GLN A 7 -8.58 -10.66 -12.10
C GLN A 7 -7.39 -10.14 -11.29
N THR A 8 -6.52 -9.35 -11.91
CA THR A 8 -5.35 -8.74 -11.23
C THR A 8 -5.80 -7.82 -10.09
N TYR A 9 -6.79 -6.95 -10.31
CA TYR A 9 -7.29 -6.07 -9.25
C TYR A 9 -7.87 -6.87 -8.07
N PHE A 10 -8.71 -7.85 -8.36
CA PHE A 10 -9.38 -8.65 -7.32
C PHE A 10 -8.43 -9.62 -6.61
N SER A 11 -7.41 -10.15 -7.29
CA SER A 11 -6.43 -11.05 -6.66
C SER A 11 -5.38 -10.31 -5.84
N GLU A 12 -4.98 -9.11 -6.25
CA GLU A 12 -3.86 -8.40 -5.62
C GLU A 12 -4.30 -7.29 -4.65
N LEU A 13 -5.31 -6.49 -5.02
CA LEU A 13 -5.69 -5.29 -4.25
C LEU A 13 -6.95 -5.46 -3.44
N GLN A 14 -7.99 -6.11 -3.97
CA GLN A 14 -9.25 -6.29 -3.22
C GLN A 14 -9.01 -7.03 -1.90
N GLN A 15 -8.05 -7.96 -1.87
CA GLN A 15 -7.68 -8.67 -0.65
C GLN A 15 -7.17 -7.73 0.46
N LEU A 16 -6.52 -6.62 0.09
CA LEU A 16 -5.98 -5.63 1.04
C LEU A 16 -6.97 -4.49 1.31
N TYR A 17 -7.74 -4.12 0.29
CA TYR A 17 -8.69 -3.00 0.29
C TYR A 17 -10.08 -3.45 -0.22
N PRO A 18 -10.88 -4.16 0.60
CA PRO A 18 -12.05 -4.91 0.13
C PRO A 18 -13.31 -4.05 -0.04
N PHE A 19 -13.22 -2.96 -0.80
CA PHE A 19 -14.29 -1.96 -0.90
C PHE A 19 -15.11 -2.00 -2.20
N MET A 20 -14.73 -2.86 -3.16
CA MET A 20 -15.50 -3.11 -4.38
C MET A 20 -16.32 -4.40 -4.26
N ASP A 21 -17.44 -4.48 -4.99
CA ASP A 21 -18.26 -5.70 -5.05
C ASP A 21 -18.05 -6.44 -6.38
N SER A 22 -17.40 -7.59 -6.32
CA SER A 22 -17.15 -8.45 -7.49
C SER A 22 -18.41 -9.14 -8.02
N SER A 23 -19.53 -9.12 -7.28
CA SER A 23 -20.80 -9.66 -7.73
C SER A 23 -21.48 -8.77 -8.78
N LEU A 24 -21.08 -7.49 -8.86
CA LEU A 24 -21.60 -6.56 -9.86
C LEU A 24 -21.24 -7.02 -11.29
N PRO A 25 -22.20 -7.08 -12.23
CA PRO A 25 -21.98 -7.65 -13.55
C PRO A 25 -20.80 -7.05 -14.32
N PHE A 26 -20.59 -5.74 -14.22
CA PHE A 26 -19.51 -5.03 -14.92
C PHE A 26 -18.13 -5.19 -14.27
N LEU A 27 -18.06 -5.70 -13.03
CA LEU A 27 -16.82 -6.00 -12.32
C LEU A 27 -16.52 -7.51 -12.26
N ASN A 28 -17.47 -8.35 -12.63
CA ASN A 28 -17.29 -9.78 -12.57
C ASN A 28 -16.37 -10.27 -13.70
N PRO A 29 -15.18 -10.82 -13.39
CA PRO A 29 -14.23 -11.27 -14.42
C PRO A 29 -14.71 -12.50 -15.21
N GLN A 30 -15.78 -13.17 -14.78
CA GLN A 30 -16.34 -14.34 -15.44
C GLN A 30 -17.49 -14.01 -16.39
N LEU A 31 -18.04 -12.79 -16.32
CA LEU A 31 -19.14 -12.35 -17.16
C LEU A 31 -18.64 -11.47 -18.31
N PRO A 32 -19.29 -11.50 -19.48
CA PRO A 32 -19.02 -10.53 -20.52
C PRO A 32 -19.38 -9.13 -20.00
N CYS A 33 -18.55 -8.13 -20.35
CA CYS A 33 -18.84 -6.74 -20.00
C CYS A 33 -20.21 -6.34 -20.59
N PRO A 34 -21.09 -5.71 -19.80
CA PRO A 34 -22.34 -5.17 -20.32
C PRO A 34 -22.10 -4.24 -21.51
N GLN A 35 -23.02 -4.26 -22.49
CA GLN A 35 -22.93 -3.42 -23.70
C GLN A 35 -23.15 -1.94 -23.38
N GLU A 36 -23.99 -1.64 -22.39
CA GLU A 36 -24.26 -0.29 -21.92
C GLU A 36 -23.93 -0.23 -20.42
N LEU A 37 -23.08 0.72 -20.06
CA LEU A 37 -22.71 1.01 -18.68
C LEU A 37 -23.27 2.39 -18.33
N LEU A 38 -23.80 2.52 -17.12
CA LEU A 38 -24.08 3.83 -16.56
C LEU A 38 -22.76 4.61 -16.43
N PRO A 39 -22.78 5.95 -16.51
CA PRO A 39 -21.56 6.75 -16.37
C PRO A 39 -20.76 6.45 -15.09
N SER A 40 -21.44 6.21 -13.97
CA SER A 40 -20.82 5.82 -12.69
C SER A 40 -20.15 4.44 -12.74
N GLU A 41 -20.77 3.46 -13.41
CA GLU A 41 -20.20 2.11 -13.61
C GLU A 41 -18.98 2.18 -14.54
N ALA A 42 -19.07 2.96 -15.62
CA ALA A 42 -17.96 3.25 -16.52
C ALA A 42 -16.79 3.93 -15.79
N PHE A 43 -17.08 4.89 -14.88
CA PHE A 43 -16.05 5.49 -14.02
C PHE A 43 -15.33 4.40 -13.21
N ILE A 44 -16.08 3.60 -12.45
CA ILE A 44 -15.54 2.57 -11.56
C ILE A 44 -14.69 1.56 -12.35
N LEU A 45 -15.23 1.04 -13.46
CA LEU A 45 -14.56 0.03 -14.28
C LEU A 45 -13.23 0.55 -14.85
N GLN A 46 -13.21 1.78 -15.36
CA GLN A 46 -12.00 2.39 -15.91
C GLN A 46 -10.97 2.68 -14.81
N MET A 47 -11.40 3.07 -13.60
CA MET A 47 -10.51 3.21 -12.46
C MET A 47 -9.88 1.88 -12.05
N VAL A 48 -10.68 0.81 -11.97
CA VAL A 48 -10.20 -0.55 -11.68
C VAL A 48 -9.15 -0.99 -12.70
N TYR A 49 -9.41 -0.78 -14.01
CA TYR A 49 -8.41 -1.06 -15.05
C TYR A 49 -7.14 -0.22 -14.89
N SER A 50 -7.27 1.07 -14.61
CA SER A 50 -6.12 1.95 -14.41
C SER A 50 -5.25 1.46 -13.26
N ILE A 51 -5.86 1.10 -12.13
CA ILE A 51 -5.17 0.60 -10.94
C ILE A 51 -4.56 -0.78 -11.20
N ALA A 52 -5.27 -1.69 -11.87
CA ALA A 52 -4.78 -3.02 -12.19
C ALA A 52 -3.52 -2.99 -13.06
N CYS A 53 -3.50 -2.15 -14.10
CA CYS A 53 -2.31 -1.88 -14.90
C CYS A 53 -1.13 -1.41 -14.04
N GLN A 54 -1.43 -0.72 -12.92
CA GLN A 54 -0.46 -0.22 -11.96
C GLN A 54 -0.02 -1.27 -10.92
N CYS A 55 -0.47 -2.52 -11.00
CA CYS A 55 -0.09 -3.61 -10.10
C CYS A 55 0.70 -4.73 -10.79
N VAL A 56 0.67 -4.82 -12.12
CA VAL A 56 1.41 -5.85 -12.87
C VAL A 56 2.93 -5.60 -12.76
N PRO A 57 3.76 -6.58 -12.37
CA PRO A 57 5.22 -6.44 -12.32
C PRO A 57 5.87 -6.34 -13.71
N ASP A 58 7.11 -5.82 -13.78
CA ASP A 58 7.96 -5.75 -14.99
C ASP A 58 7.27 -5.19 -16.24
N ARG A 59 6.56 -4.09 -16.06
CA ARG A 59 5.75 -3.44 -17.08
C ARG A 59 6.61 -3.00 -18.26
N GLY A 60 6.22 -3.45 -19.46
CA GLY A 60 6.52 -2.68 -20.66
C GLY A 60 5.79 -1.33 -20.63
N ASN A 61 6.33 -0.33 -21.33
CA ASN A 61 5.75 1.03 -21.45
C ASN A 61 4.25 1.04 -21.82
N GLN A 62 3.76 -0.01 -22.47
CA GLN A 62 2.38 -0.15 -22.95
C GLN A 62 1.33 -0.18 -21.82
N LEU A 63 1.60 -0.84 -20.68
CA LEU A 63 0.63 -0.92 -19.58
C LEU A 63 0.47 0.41 -18.83
N LEU A 64 1.53 1.22 -18.77
CA LEU A 64 1.47 2.56 -18.19
C LEU A 64 0.59 3.48 -19.05
N SER A 65 0.81 3.51 -20.37
CA SER A 65 -0.04 4.28 -21.29
C SER A 65 -1.50 3.83 -21.24
N LEU A 66 -1.75 2.53 -21.10
CA LEU A 66 -3.12 2.02 -20.91
C LEU A 66 -3.72 2.48 -19.58
N SER A 67 -2.96 2.44 -18.48
CA SER A 67 -3.40 2.98 -17.18
C SER A 67 -3.88 4.41 -17.32
N ASP A 68 -3.11 5.25 -18.01
CA ASP A 68 -3.36 6.69 -18.10
C ASP A 68 -4.55 6.97 -19.03
N ALA A 69 -4.68 6.21 -20.11
CA ALA A 69 -5.86 6.25 -20.98
C ALA A 69 -7.14 5.83 -20.23
N CYS A 70 -7.07 4.77 -19.41
CA CYS A 70 -8.19 4.36 -18.56
C CYS A 70 -8.54 5.43 -17.52
N TYR A 71 -7.54 5.99 -16.84
CA TYR A 71 -7.75 7.09 -15.88
C TYR A 71 -8.42 8.30 -16.55
N ALA A 72 -7.92 8.74 -17.70
CA ALA A 72 -8.50 9.85 -18.45
C ALA A 72 -9.95 9.57 -18.89
N ARG A 73 -10.28 8.32 -19.27
CA ARG A 73 -11.66 7.92 -19.57
C ARG A 73 -12.55 7.89 -18.33
N ALA A 74 -12.03 7.45 -17.19
CA ALA A 74 -12.77 7.48 -15.94
C ALA A 74 -13.16 8.92 -15.59
N LEU A 75 -12.21 9.85 -15.62
CA LEU A 75 -12.44 11.25 -15.27
C LEU A 75 -13.52 11.95 -16.12
N LYS A 76 -13.83 11.47 -17.33
CA LYS A 76 -14.96 12.00 -18.13
C LYS A 76 -16.32 11.77 -17.47
N ASN A 77 -16.42 10.81 -16.56
CA ASN A 77 -17.65 10.44 -15.86
C ASN A 77 -17.61 10.79 -14.36
N ILE A 78 -16.60 11.56 -13.91
CA ILE A 78 -16.43 11.86 -12.48
C ILE A 78 -17.64 12.59 -11.90
N ASP A 79 -18.15 13.60 -12.60
CA ASP A 79 -19.29 14.40 -12.13
C ASP A 79 -20.53 13.53 -11.88
N SER A 80 -20.74 12.52 -12.73
CA SER A 80 -21.83 11.56 -12.55
C SER A 80 -21.56 10.59 -11.38
N ALA A 81 -20.31 10.12 -11.24
CA ALA A 81 -19.92 9.22 -10.16
C ALA A 81 -19.92 9.89 -8.77
N THR A 82 -19.80 11.21 -8.73
CA THR A 82 -19.74 12.01 -7.49
C THR A 82 -20.95 12.94 -7.32
N ALA A 83 -22.03 12.71 -8.05
CA ALA A 83 -23.19 13.61 -8.08
C ALA A 83 -23.97 13.66 -6.75
N ASN A 84 -23.98 12.56 -5.99
CA ASN A 84 -24.82 12.39 -4.81
C ASN A 84 -23.99 11.93 -3.61
N LEU A 85 -24.50 12.17 -2.40
CA LEU A 85 -23.86 11.71 -1.16
C LEU A 85 -24.21 10.24 -0.90
N THR A 86 -23.62 9.31 -1.66
CA THR A 86 -23.90 7.86 -1.57
C THR A 86 -22.64 7.01 -1.39
N VAL A 87 -22.83 5.74 -1.04
CA VAL A 87 -21.74 4.76 -0.90
C VAL A 87 -20.96 4.61 -2.22
N GLU A 88 -21.64 4.67 -3.37
CA GLU A 88 -21.00 4.62 -4.69
C GLU A 88 -20.05 5.80 -4.91
N THR A 89 -20.45 7.00 -4.47
CA THR A 89 -19.57 8.18 -4.52
C THR A 89 -18.37 8.00 -3.60
N LEU A 90 -18.56 7.43 -2.41
CA LEU A 90 -17.43 7.11 -1.54
C LEU A 90 -16.48 6.07 -2.15
N GLN A 91 -17.01 5.03 -2.80
CA GLN A 91 -16.21 4.06 -3.56
C GLN A 91 -15.42 4.74 -4.68
N ALA A 92 -16.05 5.65 -5.44
CA ALA A 92 -15.42 6.40 -6.51
C ALA A 92 -14.23 7.25 -6.00
N ILE A 93 -14.42 7.98 -4.91
CA ILE A 93 -13.36 8.77 -4.26
C ILE A 93 -12.27 7.86 -3.66
N THR A 94 -12.65 6.72 -3.10
CA THR A 94 -11.70 5.73 -2.57
C THR A 94 -10.84 5.13 -3.69
N LEU A 95 -11.40 4.87 -4.88
CA LEU A 95 -10.64 4.45 -6.06
C LEU A 95 -9.66 5.53 -6.53
N LEU A 96 -10.06 6.81 -6.55
CA LEU A 96 -9.15 7.92 -6.88
C LEU A 96 -7.99 7.99 -5.88
N THR A 97 -8.32 7.83 -4.59
CA THR A 97 -7.33 7.81 -3.51
C THR A 97 -6.35 6.65 -3.68
N LEU A 98 -6.83 5.42 -3.88
CA LEU A 98 -6.01 4.25 -4.14
C LEU A 98 -5.14 4.42 -5.39
N ARG A 99 -5.70 4.97 -6.48
CA ARG A 99 -4.95 5.25 -7.70
C ARG A 99 -3.87 6.30 -7.52
N SER A 100 -4.03 7.23 -6.58
CA SER A 100 -3.01 8.24 -6.26
C SER A 100 -1.81 7.68 -5.48
N LEU A 101 -1.92 6.50 -4.85
CA LEU A 101 -0.75 5.76 -4.32
C LEU A 101 0.22 5.32 -5.42
N PHE A 102 -0.25 5.25 -6.65
CA PHE A 102 0.51 4.81 -7.81
C PHE A 102 1.04 5.97 -8.67
N ASP A 103 0.40 7.13 -8.58
CA ASP A 103 0.70 8.32 -9.35
C ASP A 103 0.36 9.57 -8.53
N PRO A 104 1.26 9.95 -7.62
CA PRO A 104 1.07 11.11 -6.77
C PRO A 104 1.16 12.44 -7.56
N GLN A 105 1.58 12.43 -8.84
CA GLN A 105 1.66 13.64 -9.65
C GLN A 105 0.28 14.06 -10.15
N ASN A 106 -0.48 13.09 -10.66
CA ASN A 106 -1.86 13.34 -11.12
C ASN A 106 -2.89 13.20 -10.01
N GLY A 107 -2.54 12.54 -8.90
CA GLY A 107 -3.41 12.34 -7.75
C GLY A 107 -2.92 13.13 -6.54
N ASN A 108 -3.68 14.14 -6.11
CA ASN A 108 -3.40 14.84 -4.86
C ASN A 108 -3.80 13.97 -3.66
N PHE A 109 -3.00 12.93 -3.38
CA PHE A 109 -3.32 11.88 -2.39
C PHE A 109 -3.77 12.48 -1.06
N GLY A 110 -3.03 13.48 -0.54
CA GLY A 110 -3.34 14.12 0.73
C GLY A 110 -4.72 14.80 0.78
N GLN A 111 -5.14 15.43 -0.32
CA GLN A 111 -6.49 16.00 -0.41
C GLN A 111 -7.56 14.91 -0.60
N LEU A 112 -7.29 13.92 -1.47
CA LEU A 112 -8.22 12.84 -1.77
C LEU A 112 -8.51 11.97 -0.54
N ILE A 113 -7.48 11.60 0.23
CA ILE A 113 -7.65 10.80 1.45
C ILE A 113 -8.42 11.57 2.52
N ALA A 114 -8.15 12.87 2.68
CA ALA A 114 -8.90 13.72 3.61
C ALA A 114 -10.36 13.90 3.18
N PHE A 115 -10.61 14.00 1.87
CA PHE A 115 -11.96 14.07 1.33
C PHE A 115 -12.70 12.74 1.52
N ALA A 116 -12.08 11.60 1.18
CA ALA A 116 -12.65 10.26 1.40
C ALA A 116 -13.03 10.04 2.87
N ALA A 117 -12.16 10.44 3.80
CA ALA A 117 -12.42 10.35 5.23
C ALA A 117 -13.63 11.17 5.69
N ARG A 118 -13.72 12.44 5.28
CA ARG A 118 -14.88 13.29 5.60
C ARG A 118 -16.16 12.72 5.01
N LEU A 119 -16.11 12.34 3.74
CA LEU A 119 -17.23 11.74 3.03
C LEU A 119 -17.72 10.46 3.70
N ALA A 120 -16.81 9.62 4.21
CA ALA A 120 -17.17 8.42 4.97
C ALA A 120 -17.90 8.76 6.28
N ILE A 121 -17.51 9.83 6.96
CA ILE A 121 -18.20 10.32 8.17
C ILE A 121 -19.59 10.87 7.83
N ASP A 122 -19.68 11.66 6.76
CA ASP A 122 -20.92 12.30 6.32
C ASP A 122 -21.97 11.26 5.88
N ILE A 123 -21.56 10.25 5.10
CA ILE A 123 -22.43 9.14 4.68
C ILE A 123 -22.76 8.21 5.85
N GLY A 124 -21.78 7.97 6.72
CA GLY A 124 -21.90 7.03 7.81
C GLY A 124 -22.64 7.54 9.05
N GLY A 125 -22.98 8.83 9.12
CA GLY A 125 -23.81 9.37 10.20
C GLY A 125 -23.32 9.00 11.60
N GLN A 126 -22.07 9.33 11.93
CA GLN A 126 -21.42 9.24 13.26
C GLN A 126 -21.45 7.92 14.06
N ASP A 127 -22.19 6.89 13.65
CA ASP A 127 -22.35 5.63 14.41
C ASP A 127 -21.76 4.44 13.62
N ILE A 128 -20.43 4.35 13.65
CA ILE A 128 -19.60 3.29 13.04
C ILE A 128 -20.10 1.85 13.35
N PRO A 129 -20.67 1.54 14.54
CA PRO A 129 -21.22 0.22 14.83
C PRO A 129 -22.45 -0.16 13.99
N ALA A 130 -23.23 0.81 13.50
CA ALA A 130 -24.43 0.59 12.69
C ALA A 130 -24.11 0.37 11.20
N TRP A 131 -22.84 0.48 10.81
CA TRP A 131 -22.43 0.35 9.42
C TRP A 131 -22.51 -1.10 8.93
N GLY A 132 -23.11 -1.28 7.75
CA GLY A 132 -23.04 -2.53 7.01
C GLY A 132 -21.59 -2.92 6.69
N GLU A 133 -21.38 -4.18 6.30
CA GLU A 133 -20.04 -4.71 5.99
C GLU A 133 -19.30 -3.91 4.91
N SER A 134 -20.00 -3.55 3.83
CA SER A 134 -19.43 -2.73 2.73
C SER A 134 -18.86 -1.40 3.22
N MET A 135 -19.61 -0.65 4.03
CA MET A 135 -19.17 0.64 4.57
C MET A 135 -17.98 0.48 5.53
N ARG A 136 -17.99 -0.57 6.36
CA ARG A 136 -16.86 -0.89 7.25
C ARG A 136 -15.60 -1.24 6.45
N ASN A 137 -15.74 -1.95 5.34
CA ASN A 137 -14.61 -2.31 4.47
C ASN A 137 -14.04 -1.08 3.75
N ILE A 138 -14.90 -0.18 3.27
CA ILE A 138 -14.48 1.10 2.69
C ILE A 138 -13.69 1.92 3.71
N HIS A 139 -14.24 2.12 4.90
CA HIS A 139 -13.56 2.90 5.94
C HIS A 139 -12.24 2.26 6.39
N THR A 140 -12.21 0.93 6.55
CA THR A 140 -10.98 0.21 6.87
C THR A 140 -9.93 0.40 5.78
N SER A 141 -10.33 0.40 4.51
CA SER A 141 -9.43 0.64 3.38
C SER A 141 -8.88 2.07 3.38
N ILE A 142 -9.74 3.07 3.62
CA ILE A 142 -9.36 4.48 3.76
C ILE A 142 -8.36 4.63 4.93
N TYR A 143 -8.68 4.03 6.08
CA TYR A 143 -7.80 4.01 7.25
C TYR A 143 -6.41 3.43 6.92
N CYS A 144 -6.34 2.26 6.28
CA CYS A 144 -5.06 1.64 5.91
C CYS A 144 -4.24 2.54 4.98
N MET A 145 -4.85 3.11 3.94
CA MET A 145 -4.17 4.02 3.02
C MET A 145 -3.64 5.28 3.74
N GLU A 146 -4.45 5.87 4.63
CA GLU A 146 -4.05 7.02 5.44
C GLU A 146 -2.89 6.69 6.37
N ARG A 147 -2.95 5.56 7.08
CA ARG A 147 -1.90 5.14 8.01
C ARG A 147 -0.59 4.82 7.31
N GLN A 148 -0.65 4.19 6.14
CA GLN A 148 0.53 3.95 5.33
C GLN A 148 1.21 5.26 4.96
N PHE A 149 0.44 6.22 4.45
CA PHE A 149 0.94 7.55 4.09
C PHE A 149 1.50 8.31 5.30
N ALA A 150 0.75 8.31 6.40
CA ALA A 150 1.13 9.01 7.62
C ALA A 150 2.42 8.47 8.22
N THR A 151 2.58 7.15 8.26
CA THR A 151 3.75 6.47 8.83
C THR A 151 4.98 6.60 7.93
N ALA A 152 4.83 6.42 6.61
CA ALA A 152 5.95 6.47 5.68
C ALA A 152 6.52 7.89 5.48
N LEU A 153 5.72 8.94 5.71
CA LEU A 153 6.12 10.35 5.52
C LEU A 153 6.18 11.15 6.82
N ASP A 154 6.09 10.49 7.99
CA ASP A 154 6.07 11.12 9.31
C ASP A 154 5.00 12.22 9.48
N ARG A 155 3.86 12.08 8.77
CA ARG A 155 2.75 13.03 8.86
C ARG A 155 1.84 12.69 10.05
N PRO A 156 1.36 13.67 10.83
CA PRO A 156 0.37 13.41 11.85
C PRO A 156 -0.87 12.79 11.21
N PRO A 157 -1.36 11.65 11.72
CA PRO A 157 -2.55 11.06 11.18
C PRO A 157 -3.80 11.75 11.70
N PHE A 158 -4.92 11.59 11.00
CA PHE A 158 -6.18 12.27 11.34
C PHE A 158 -7.40 11.35 11.44
N LEU A 159 -7.30 10.10 10.98
CA LEU A 159 -8.40 9.14 11.13
C LEU A 159 -8.37 8.44 12.50
N PRO A 160 -9.54 8.19 13.12
CA PRO A 160 -9.62 7.35 14.31
C PRO A 160 -9.31 5.88 13.99
N GLU A 161 -8.87 5.14 15.00
CA GLU A 161 -8.60 3.71 14.89
C GLU A 161 -9.91 2.91 14.73
N PRO A 162 -9.98 1.92 13.82
CA PRO A 162 -11.12 1.00 13.73
C PRO A 162 -11.33 0.24 15.04
N THR A 163 -12.59 0.00 15.39
CA THR A 163 -13.00 -0.60 16.67
C THR A 163 -12.95 -2.12 16.70
N ARG A 164 -12.71 -2.79 15.56
CA ARG A 164 -12.61 -4.25 15.49
C ARG A 164 -11.43 -4.74 16.37
N PRO A 165 -11.49 -5.97 16.89
CA PRO A 165 -10.33 -6.58 17.54
C PRO A 165 -9.11 -6.62 16.61
N ILE A 166 -7.91 -6.54 17.16
CA ILE A 166 -6.69 -6.83 16.41
C ILE A 166 -6.68 -8.33 16.12
N SER A 167 -6.47 -8.68 14.85
CA SER A 167 -6.51 -10.06 14.35
C SER A 167 -5.41 -10.27 13.32
N PHE A 168 -4.74 -11.42 13.39
CA PHE A 168 -3.71 -11.86 12.45
C PHE A 168 -4.14 -13.14 11.74
N ASP A 169 -5.42 -13.24 11.40
CA ASP A 169 -5.94 -14.32 10.57
C ASP A 169 -5.60 -14.07 9.09
N ILE A 170 -4.75 -14.93 8.54
CA ILE A 170 -4.32 -14.87 7.15
C ILE A 170 -5.45 -15.13 6.14
N SER A 171 -6.55 -15.75 6.58
CA SER A 171 -7.76 -15.93 5.77
C SER A 171 -8.52 -14.61 5.58
N GLN A 172 -8.23 -13.60 6.41
CA GLN A 172 -8.79 -12.26 6.37
C GLN A 172 -7.68 -11.22 6.13
N PRO A 173 -7.07 -11.20 4.92
CA PRO A 173 -5.88 -10.38 4.64
C PRO A 173 -6.09 -8.88 4.89
N SER A 174 -7.29 -8.35 4.66
CA SER A 174 -7.62 -6.94 4.91
C SER A 174 -7.62 -6.59 6.41
N GLU A 175 -8.14 -7.47 7.26
CA GLU A 175 -8.14 -7.30 8.72
C GLU A 175 -6.74 -7.47 9.30
N TYR A 176 -5.99 -8.44 8.79
CA TYR A 176 -4.57 -8.60 9.10
C TYR A 176 -3.81 -7.32 8.77
N PHE A 177 -3.95 -6.83 7.53
CA PHE A 177 -3.27 -5.64 7.03
C PHE A 177 -3.65 -4.40 7.84
N CYS A 178 -4.93 -4.23 8.19
CA CYS A 178 -5.40 -3.17 9.07
C CYS A 178 -4.77 -3.27 10.47
N SER A 179 -4.70 -4.47 11.05
CA SER A 179 -4.09 -4.71 12.36
C SER A 179 -2.62 -4.31 12.41
N LEU A 180 -1.87 -4.51 11.33
CA LEU A 180 -0.48 -4.03 11.22
C LEU A 180 -0.40 -2.49 11.27
N TYR A 181 -1.24 -1.78 10.50
CA TYR A 181 -1.25 -0.32 10.56
C TYR A 181 -1.72 0.23 11.91
N ARG A 182 -2.53 -0.52 12.65
CA ARG A 182 -2.89 -0.16 14.03
C ARG A 182 -1.71 -0.33 14.98
N ILE A 183 -0.88 -1.37 14.82
CA ILE A 183 0.38 -1.50 15.55
C ILE A 183 1.31 -0.31 15.24
N GLN A 184 1.49 0.02 13.96
CA GLN A 184 2.31 1.16 13.53
C GLN A 184 1.78 2.49 14.12
N ALA A 185 0.45 2.66 14.17
CA ALA A 185 -0.17 3.83 14.78
C ALA A 185 0.09 3.91 16.30
N LYS A 186 0.04 2.79 17.02
CA LYS A 186 0.36 2.72 18.45
C LYS A 186 1.80 3.14 18.73
N PHE A 187 2.75 2.68 17.92
CA PHE A 187 4.15 3.12 18.02
C PHE A 187 4.26 4.65 17.91
N ARG A 188 3.68 5.24 16.87
CA ARG A 188 3.71 6.70 16.67
C ARG A 188 2.97 7.49 17.75
N GLY A 189 1.98 6.89 18.39
CA GLY A 189 1.24 7.46 19.51
C GLY A 189 1.94 7.32 20.87
N GLY A 190 3.20 6.87 20.91
CA GLY A 190 3.95 6.65 22.16
C GLY A 190 3.51 5.42 22.95
N LYS A 191 2.75 4.51 22.34
CA LYS A 191 2.26 3.25 22.93
C LYS A 191 3.05 2.05 22.40
N GLU A 192 4.36 2.21 22.30
CA GLU A 192 5.28 1.25 21.68
C GLU A 192 5.21 -0.12 22.36
N VAL A 193 5.13 -0.16 23.71
CA VAL A 193 5.00 -1.40 24.49
C VAL A 193 3.71 -2.16 24.16
N GLU A 194 2.61 -1.45 23.94
CA GLU A 194 1.33 -2.07 23.55
C GLU A 194 1.41 -2.61 22.12
N GLY A 195 2.00 -1.84 21.20
CA GLY A 195 2.25 -2.28 19.82
C GLY A 195 3.14 -3.53 19.75
N GLY A 196 4.21 -3.57 20.54
CA GLY A 196 5.13 -4.71 20.63
C GLY A 196 4.43 -6.00 21.06
N LYS A 197 3.56 -5.93 22.08
CA LYS A 197 2.77 -7.10 22.53
C LYS A 197 1.88 -7.67 21.43
N PHE A 198 1.24 -6.82 20.63
CA PHE A 198 0.45 -7.29 19.49
C PHE A 198 1.34 -7.86 18.38
N PHE A 199 2.50 -7.26 18.14
CA PHE A 199 3.45 -7.74 17.14
C PHE A 199 4.01 -9.13 17.50
N GLU A 200 4.25 -9.42 18.78
CA GLU A 200 4.67 -10.74 19.27
C GLU A 200 3.64 -11.85 19.02
N MET A 201 2.37 -11.51 18.75
CA MET A 201 1.33 -12.49 18.40
C MET A 201 1.47 -13.00 16.95
N ILE A 202 2.32 -12.37 16.14
CA ILE A 202 2.51 -12.71 14.73
C ILE A 202 3.54 -13.83 14.61
N ASP A 203 3.12 -14.97 14.07
CA ASP A 203 4.03 -16.02 13.62
C ASP A 203 4.58 -15.68 12.22
N ILE A 204 5.71 -14.96 12.20
CA ILE A 204 6.37 -14.50 10.96
C ILE A 204 6.85 -15.69 10.13
N ASP A 205 7.39 -16.74 10.76
CA ASP A 205 7.93 -17.92 10.07
C ASP A 205 6.82 -18.71 9.36
N ASP A 206 5.67 -18.87 10.01
CA ASP A 206 4.48 -19.45 9.39
C ASP A 206 3.95 -18.61 8.24
N LEU A 207 3.86 -17.28 8.42
CA LEU A 207 3.45 -16.36 7.36
C LEU A 207 4.38 -16.46 6.15
N GLU A 208 5.69 -16.42 6.35
CA GLU A 208 6.67 -16.58 5.27
C GLU A 208 6.47 -17.88 4.50
N ARG A 209 6.33 -19.00 5.22
CA ARG A 209 6.14 -20.32 4.63
C ARG A 209 4.87 -20.36 3.79
N LYS A 210 3.79 -19.79 4.31
CA LYS A 210 2.50 -19.72 3.61
C LYS A 210 2.54 -18.82 2.39
N VAL A 211 3.19 -17.65 2.44
CA VAL A 211 3.38 -16.77 1.28
C VAL A 211 4.19 -17.46 0.18
N LYS A 212 5.20 -18.27 0.54
CA LYS A 212 6.03 -19.02 -0.42
C LYS A 212 5.25 -20.14 -1.13
N ILE A 213 4.28 -20.77 -0.46
CA ILE A 213 3.56 -21.95 -0.97
C ILE A 213 2.21 -21.58 -1.59
N ASP A 214 1.44 -20.70 -0.95
CA ASP A 214 0.09 -20.33 -1.36
C ASP A 214 0.08 -18.98 -2.07
N GLN A 215 -0.04 -19.04 -3.39
CA GLN A 215 -0.15 -17.85 -4.24
C GLN A 215 -1.41 -17.01 -3.95
N ARG A 216 -2.37 -17.48 -3.16
CA ARG A 216 -3.54 -16.66 -2.80
C ARG A 216 -3.22 -15.65 -1.70
N ILE A 217 -2.13 -15.84 -0.96
CA ILE A 217 -1.73 -14.92 0.10
C ILE A 217 -0.93 -13.76 -0.52
N SER A 218 -1.36 -12.54 -0.25
CA SER A 218 -0.68 -11.35 -0.76
C SER A 218 0.67 -11.16 -0.05
N PRO A 219 1.78 -11.07 -0.80
CA PRO A 219 3.11 -10.81 -0.21
C PRO A 219 3.21 -9.42 0.42
N ASN A 220 2.28 -8.51 0.09
CA ASN A 220 2.22 -7.17 0.65
C ASN A 220 1.91 -7.20 2.15
N VAL A 221 1.19 -8.22 2.64
CA VAL A 221 0.99 -8.41 4.08
C VAL A 221 2.33 -8.69 4.76
N LEU A 222 3.14 -9.60 4.22
CA LEU A 222 4.47 -9.91 4.73
C LEU A 222 5.42 -8.71 4.66
N CYS A 223 5.37 -7.95 3.56
CA CYS A 223 6.17 -6.71 3.44
C CYS A 223 5.79 -5.71 4.53
N THR A 224 4.49 -5.53 4.82
CA THR A 224 4.04 -4.63 5.90
C THR A 224 4.35 -5.18 7.30
N VAL A 225 4.42 -6.51 7.49
CA VAL A 225 4.97 -7.10 8.72
C VAL A 225 6.42 -6.65 8.91
N TYR A 226 7.24 -6.71 7.88
CA TYR A 226 8.64 -6.27 7.96
C TYR A 226 8.82 -4.76 8.11
N GLU A 227 7.98 -3.96 7.46
CA GLU A 227 7.92 -2.51 7.71
C GLU A 227 7.56 -2.22 9.19
N THR A 228 6.62 -2.98 9.74
CA THR A 228 6.21 -2.86 11.16
C THR A 228 7.33 -3.32 12.10
N GLN A 229 8.02 -4.41 11.78
CA GLN A 229 9.17 -4.89 12.54
C GLN A 229 10.29 -3.85 12.58
N LEU A 230 10.61 -3.27 11.42
CA LEU A 230 11.63 -2.23 11.29
C LEU A 230 11.27 -0.99 12.10
N LEU A 231 9.99 -0.61 12.12
CA LEU A 231 9.50 0.50 12.91
C LEU A 231 9.66 0.25 14.43
N LEU A 232 9.26 -0.93 14.91
CA LEU A 232 9.29 -1.28 16.32
C LEU A 232 10.70 -1.58 16.85
N ASN A 233 11.55 -2.18 16.02
CA ASN A 233 12.90 -2.58 16.38
C ASN A 233 13.87 -2.34 15.21
N PRO A 234 14.37 -1.10 15.05
CA PRO A 234 15.16 -0.69 13.89
C PRO A 234 16.57 -1.28 13.94
N THR A 235 16.73 -2.49 13.42
CA THR A 235 18.01 -3.21 13.35
C THR A 235 18.49 -3.39 11.90
N PRO A 236 19.79 -3.50 11.64
CA PRO A 236 20.32 -3.82 10.31
C PRO A 236 19.74 -5.11 9.74
N SER A 237 19.56 -6.16 10.54
CA SER A 237 18.96 -7.41 10.07
C SER A 237 17.49 -7.23 9.68
N ALA A 238 16.68 -6.54 10.50
CA ALA A 238 15.29 -6.23 10.14
C ALA A 238 15.20 -5.39 8.87
N ALA A 239 16.11 -4.42 8.71
CA ALA A 239 16.18 -3.58 7.52
C ALA A 239 16.53 -4.38 6.26
N ALA A 240 17.52 -5.28 6.35
CA ALA A 240 17.91 -6.15 5.24
C ALA A 240 16.77 -7.10 4.85
N THR A 241 16.08 -7.70 5.82
CA THR A 241 14.92 -8.57 5.59
C THR A 241 13.78 -7.83 4.90
N MET A 242 13.44 -6.62 5.35
CA MET A 242 12.43 -5.78 4.70
C MET A 242 12.80 -5.43 3.25
N LEU A 243 14.06 -5.06 3.00
CA LEU A 243 14.55 -4.77 1.65
C LEU A 243 14.49 -6.00 0.74
N ALA A 244 14.83 -7.17 1.28
CA ALA A 244 14.71 -8.43 0.55
C ALA A 244 13.26 -8.75 0.18
N SER A 245 12.28 -8.50 1.07
CA SER A 245 10.88 -8.80 0.79
C SER A 245 10.29 -8.00 -0.37
N TYR A 246 10.79 -6.78 -0.62
CA TYR A 246 10.38 -5.96 -1.77
C TYR A 246 10.78 -6.54 -3.14
N HIS A 247 11.64 -7.55 -3.18
CA HIS A 247 11.99 -8.26 -4.42
C HIS A 247 10.95 -9.32 -4.82
N HIS A 248 9.93 -9.56 -3.98
CA HIS A 248 8.89 -10.52 -4.32
C HIS A 248 8.16 -10.08 -5.61
N PRO A 249 7.96 -10.95 -6.62
CA PRO A 249 7.40 -10.56 -7.92
C PRO A 249 6.01 -9.93 -7.86
N ARG A 250 5.22 -10.28 -6.84
CA ARG A 250 3.87 -9.74 -6.59
C ARG A 250 3.82 -8.60 -5.57
N PHE A 251 4.96 -8.06 -5.16
CA PHE A 251 4.99 -6.88 -4.31
C PHE A 251 4.49 -5.65 -5.08
N ILE A 252 3.54 -4.93 -4.50
CA ILE A 252 2.88 -3.79 -5.12
C ILE A 252 3.60 -2.52 -4.67
N GLN A 253 4.40 -1.96 -5.56
CA GLN A 253 5.12 -0.73 -5.29
C GLN A 253 4.18 0.49 -5.36
N THR A 254 4.22 1.31 -4.32
CA THR A 254 3.55 2.63 -4.23
C THR A 254 4.59 3.75 -4.10
N PHE A 255 4.17 5.01 -4.23
CA PHE A 255 5.11 6.13 -4.08
C PHE A 255 5.76 6.25 -2.69
N LEU A 256 5.31 5.43 -1.74
CA LEU A 256 5.85 5.31 -0.39
C LEU A 256 6.99 4.29 -0.30
N THR A 257 7.06 3.31 -1.21
CA THR A 257 8.15 2.31 -1.27
C THR A 257 9.55 2.94 -1.25
N PRO A 258 9.85 4.04 -1.99
CA PRO A 258 11.16 4.69 -1.92
C PRO A 258 11.52 5.20 -0.52
N GLN A 259 10.54 5.66 0.27
CA GLN A 259 10.77 6.20 1.61
C GLN A 259 11.15 5.10 2.59
N TRP A 260 10.42 3.99 2.57
CA TRP A 260 10.77 2.81 3.35
C TRP A 260 12.13 2.25 2.96
N THR A 261 12.40 2.15 1.65
CA THR A 261 13.70 1.71 1.12
C THR A 261 14.84 2.58 1.64
N TYR A 262 14.68 3.91 1.56
CA TYR A 262 15.68 4.85 2.05
C TYR A 262 15.90 4.73 3.56
N ARG A 263 14.83 4.66 4.36
CA ARG A 263 14.90 4.47 5.82
C ARG A 263 15.64 3.18 6.21
N ALA A 264 15.28 2.06 5.59
CA ALA A 264 15.93 0.77 5.82
C ALA A 264 17.42 0.84 5.45
N ALA A 265 17.74 1.42 4.29
CA ALA A 265 19.12 1.57 3.84
C ALA A 265 19.97 2.42 4.80
N LEU A 266 19.41 3.49 5.38
CA LEU A 266 20.09 4.26 6.41
C LEU A 266 20.40 3.42 7.65
N ILE A 267 19.47 2.57 8.09
CA ILE A 267 19.67 1.67 9.24
C ILE A 267 20.76 0.63 8.94
N VAL A 268 20.76 0.03 7.76
CA VAL A 268 21.82 -0.91 7.30
C VAL A 268 23.21 -0.25 7.37
N LEU A 269 23.27 1.04 7.02
CA LEU A 269 24.51 1.81 7.00
C LEU A 269 24.95 2.33 8.38
N GLN A 270 24.13 2.22 9.43
CA GLN A 270 24.51 2.74 10.75
C GLN A 270 25.75 1.99 11.31
N PRO A 271 26.82 2.72 11.68
CA PRO A 271 27.95 2.13 12.37
C PRO A 271 27.56 1.76 13.81
N ASN A 272 28.15 0.70 14.35
CA ASN A 272 28.07 0.31 15.77
C ASN A 272 26.67 -0.09 16.29
N HIS A 273 25.80 -0.60 15.43
CA HIS A 273 24.56 -1.22 15.89
C HIS A 273 24.84 -2.53 16.67
N LYS A 274 24.08 -2.79 17.74
CA LYS A 274 24.26 -4.00 18.60
C LYS A 274 24.02 -5.31 17.85
N ASP A 275 23.08 -5.28 16.91
CA ASP A 275 22.86 -6.35 15.94
C ASP A 275 23.90 -6.28 14.82
N THR A 276 24.72 -7.33 14.71
CA THR A 276 25.81 -7.43 13.73
C THR A 276 25.34 -8.16 12.49
N LEU A 277 24.81 -7.41 11.52
CA LEU A 277 24.64 -7.91 10.15
C LEU A 277 26.04 -8.07 9.49
N PRO A 278 26.38 -9.24 8.92
CA PRO A 278 27.64 -9.46 8.23
C PRO A 278 27.89 -8.40 7.15
N GLU A 279 29.16 -8.03 6.95
CA GLU A 279 29.53 -6.96 6.03
C GLU A 279 29.04 -7.24 4.59
N PHE A 280 29.12 -8.50 4.16
CA PHE A 280 28.61 -8.93 2.86
C PHE A 280 27.11 -8.64 2.70
N ASP A 281 26.29 -9.08 3.66
CA ASP A 281 24.84 -8.88 3.64
C ASP A 281 24.47 -7.39 3.74
N ARG A 282 25.25 -6.63 4.51
CA ARG A 282 25.11 -5.17 4.61
C ARG A 282 25.34 -4.48 3.26
N MET A 283 26.42 -4.84 2.57
CA MET A 283 26.74 -4.28 1.26
C MET A 283 25.74 -4.72 0.20
N GLN A 284 25.23 -5.96 0.29
CA GLN A 284 24.16 -6.45 -0.57
C GLN A 284 22.86 -5.65 -0.36
N ALA A 285 22.41 -5.47 0.89
CA ALA A 285 21.19 -4.71 1.20
C ALA A 285 21.30 -3.24 0.76
N TYR A 286 22.48 -2.62 0.95
CA TYR A 286 22.76 -1.27 0.43
C TYR A 286 22.68 -1.21 -1.10
N GLY A 287 23.34 -2.14 -1.80
CA GLY A 287 23.31 -2.22 -3.27
C GLY A 287 21.90 -2.44 -3.81
N GLN A 288 21.13 -3.35 -3.20
CA GLN A 288 19.72 -3.60 -3.52
C GLN A 288 18.87 -2.35 -3.34
N SER A 289 19.10 -1.57 -2.28
CA SER A 289 18.38 -0.32 -2.03
C SER A 289 18.60 0.69 -3.15
N LEU A 290 19.84 0.87 -3.60
CA LEU A 290 20.16 1.76 -4.71
C LEU A 290 19.50 1.30 -6.02
N VAL A 291 19.59 0.02 -6.35
CA VAL A 291 18.95 -0.55 -7.55
C VAL A 291 17.44 -0.34 -7.52
N LEU A 292 16.80 -0.55 -6.36
CA LEU A 292 15.37 -0.33 -6.19
C LEU A 292 15.02 1.15 -6.37
N LEU A 293 15.74 2.07 -5.71
CA LEU A 293 15.52 3.51 -5.80
C LEU A 293 15.71 4.03 -7.24
N ASP A 294 16.75 3.57 -7.93
CA ASP A 294 17.01 3.94 -9.32
C ASP A 294 15.88 3.42 -10.23
N ARG A 295 15.42 2.17 -10.04
CA ARG A 295 14.30 1.60 -10.81
C ARG A 295 13.00 2.38 -10.60
N VAL A 296 12.63 2.65 -9.36
CA VAL A 296 11.37 3.35 -9.05
C VAL A 296 11.43 4.84 -9.39
N SER A 297 12.64 5.42 -9.56
CA SER A 297 12.81 6.80 -10.02
C SER A 297 12.24 7.07 -11.42
N LEU A 298 12.17 6.04 -12.26
CA LEU A 298 11.52 6.10 -13.57
C LEU A 298 10.03 6.46 -13.47
N ARG A 299 9.40 6.14 -12.34
CA ARG A 299 7.99 6.40 -12.05
C ARG A 299 7.80 7.60 -11.13
N TRP A 300 8.60 7.69 -10.07
CA TRP A 300 8.49 8.75 -9.08
C TRP A 300 9.81 9.49 -8.94
N LYS A 301 9.89 10.67 -9.57
CA LYS A 301 11.09 11.52 -9.58
C LYS A 301 11.64 11.83 -8.18
N GLY A 302 10.81 11.82 -7.14
CA GLY A 302 11.25 11.98 -5.75
C GLY A 302 12.25 10.92 -5.28
N ALA A 303 12.26 9.73 -5.88
CA ALA A 303 13.23 8.68 -5.55
C ALA A 303 14.67 9.02 -6.01
N VAL A 304 14.84 9.92 -7.00
CA VAL A 304 16.17 10.39 -7.42
C VAL A 304 16.89 11.06 -6.26
N ALA A 305 16.23 11.99 -5.58
CA ALA A 305 16.80 12.70 -4.43
C ALA A 305 17.16 11.75 -3.28
N LEU A 306 16.35 10.70 -3.04
CA LEU A 306 16.64 9.68 -2.04
C LEU A 306 17.85 8.82 -2.43
N SER A 307 17.97 8.42 -3.71
CA SER A 307 19.13 7.67 -4.23
C SER A 307 20.42 8.49 -4.10
N GLU A 308 20.40 9.75 -4.51
CA GLU A 308 21.54 10.66 -4.39
C GLU A 308 21.95 10.87 -2.93
N SER A 309 20.99 11.12 -2.04
CA SER A 309 21.25 11.27 -0.61
C SER A 309 21.86 10.01 -0.01
N LEU A 310 21.34 8.83 -0.36
CA LEU A 310 21.84 7.55 0.13
C LEU A 310 23.29 7.29 -0.33
N ARG A 311 23.63 7.62 -1.58
CA ARG A 311 24.99 7.51 -2.11
C ARG A 311 25.98 8.39 -1.35
N LEU A 312 25.58 9.63 -1.04
CA LEU A 312 26.42 10.55 -0.25
C LEU A 312 26.67 10.01 1.17
N VAL A 313 25.67 9.41 1.81
CA VAL A 313 25.83 8.77 3.13
C VAL A 313 26.79 7.58 3.04
N GLY A 314 26.63 6.70 2.04
CA GLY A 314 27.51 5.56 1.83
C GLY A 314 28.97 5.95 1.62
N GLN A 315 29.23 7.00 0.82
CA GLN A 315 30.58 7.54 0.60
C GLN A 315 31.23 8.06 1.89
N ARG A 316 30.46 8.77 2.73
CA ARG A 316 30.98 9.29 4.02
C ARG A 316 31.41 8.17 4.95
N ILE A 317 30.62 7.10 5.04
CA ILE A 317 30.94 5.95 5.88
C ILE A 317 32.21 5.24 5.37
N GLN A 318 32.33 5.05 4.06
CA GLN A 318 33.55 4.47 3.47
C GLN A 318 34.80 5.31 3.76
N SER A 319 34.68 6.64 3.72
CA SER A 319 35.80 7.54 4.04
C SER A 319 36.20 7.57 5.52
N GLN A 320 35.34 7.10 6.43
CA GLN A 320 35.61 7.04 7.87
C GLN A 320 36.21 5.70 8.32
N SER A 321 36.18 4.69 7.45
CA SER A 321 36.73 3.35 7.70
C SER A 321 38.19 3.19 7.22
N HIS A 322 38.78 4.23 6.64
CA HIS A 322 40.16 4.33 6.18
C HIS A 322 40.94 5.36 6.99
#